data_AF-K2JX25-F1
#
_entry.id   AF-K2JX25-F1
#
_cell.length_a   1.000
_cell.length_b   1.000
_cell.length_c   1.000
_cell.angle_alpha   90.00
_cell.angle_beta   90.00
_cell.angle_gamma   90.00
#
_symmetry.space_group_name_H-M   'P 1'
#
loop_
_entity.id
_entity.type
_entity.pdbx_description
1 polymer ?
#
loop_
_entity_poly.entity_id
_entity_poly.type
_entity_poly.pdbx_seq_one_letter_code
_entity_poly.pdbx_strand_id
1 'polypeptide(L)'
;MQTHAQRVEFCPPPPKSTAVHSQSAVSNEPFMTEERTKIARQFIEALPHCRALGMKLDSIGQGEAEIFMPYSEALIGDPDTGVIHGGAVSALMDTCAGASVMSHPKSGPATATIDLRIDYMRAAKPGATITAHAICYHMTRSVAFVRVSANDGTSDVPVAAATGAFTVERT
;
A
#
# COMPACT_ATOMS: atom_id res chain seq x y z
N MET A 1 2.55 -26.76 -41.99
CA MET A 1 2.97 -25.69 -41.06
C MET A 1 1.71 -25.18 -40.36
N GLN A 2 1.29 -25.85 -39.28
CA GLN A 2 0.07 -25.53 -38.55
C GLN A 2 0.42 -24.65 -37.34
N THR A 3 -0.18 -23.47 -37.27
CA THR A 3 -0.10 -22.53 -36.14
C THR A 3 -1.09 -22.97 -35.06
N HIS A 4 -0.59 -23.47 -33.93
CA HIS A 4 -1.38 -23.70 -32.73
C HIS A 4 -1.60 -22.38 -31.99
N ALA A 5 -2.79 -21.79 -32.16
CA ALA A 5 -3.31 -20.77 -31.27
C ALA A 5 -3.90 -21.47 -30.02
N GLN A 6 -3.23 -21.35 -28.87
CA GLN A 6 -3.80 -21.78 -27.59
C GLN A 6 -4.92 -20.82 -27.19
N ARG A 7 -6.12 -21.38 -27.11
CA ARG A 7 -7.34 -20.71 -26.63
C ARG A 7 -7.22 -20.56 -25.11
N VAL A 8 -7.22 -19.33 -24.61
CA VAL A 8 -7.25 -19.04 -23.17
C VAL A 8 -8.65 -19.38 -22.67
N GLU A 9 -8.78 -20.46 -21.89
CA GLU A 9 -10.03 -20.81 -21.22
C GLU A 9 -10.28 -19.85 -20.04
N PHE A 10 -11.35 -19.06 -20.12
CA PHE A 10 -11.82 -18.22 -19.03
C PHE A 10 -12.41 -19.10 -17.91
N CYS A 11 -11.96 -18.89 -16.68
CA CYS A 11 -12.58 -19.48 -15.49
C CYS A 11 -13.97 -18.86 -15.27
N PRO A 12 -15.05 -19.65 -15.10
CA PRO A 12 -16.37 -19.10 -14.82
C PRO A 12 -16.43 -18.50 -13.40
N PRO A 13 -17.24 -17.44 -13.19
CA PRO A 13 -17.39 -16.81 -11.89
C PRO A 13 -18.03 -17.78 -10.87
N PRO A 14 -17.66 -17.69 -9.58
CA PRO A 14 -18.20 -18.56 -8.55
C PRO A 14 -19.72 -18.37 -8.37
N PRO A 15 -20.45 -19.43 -7.98
CA PRO A 15 -21.90 -19.37 -7.80
C PRO A 15 -22.28 -18.41 -6.66
N LYS A 16 -23.37 -17.65 -6.88
CA LYS A 16 -23.96 -16.77 -5.85
C LYS A 16 -24.53 -17.64 -4.73
N SER A 17 -23.91 -17.55 -3.54
CA SER A 17 -24.36 -18.24 -2.34
C SER A 17 -25.73 -17.69 -1.89
N THR A 18 -26.74 -18.54 -1.96
CA THR A 18 -28.06 -18.34 -1.35
C THR A 18 -27.92 -18.42 0.17
N ALA A 19 -28.39 -17.39 0.86
CA ALA A 19 -28.39 -17.28 2.32
C ALA A 19 -29.21 -18.40 2.96
N VAL A 20 -28.58 -19.19 3.82
CA VAL A 20 -29.24 -20.05 4.81
C VAL A 20 -28.79 -19.58 6.19
N HIS A 21 -29.75 -19.04 6.94
CA HIS A 21 -29.58 -18.68 8.35
C HIS A 21 -29.21 -19.91 9.18
N SER A 22 -28.03 -19.91 9.77
CA SER A 22 -27.75 -20.63 11.01
C SER A 22 -26.86 -19.76 11.88
N GLN A 23 -27.43 -19.29 13.00
CA GLN A 23 -26.70 -18.57 14.03
C GLN A 23 -25.61 -19.47 14.58
N SER A 24 -24.35 -19.04 14.44
CA SER A 24 -23.22 -19.59 15.18
C SER A 24 -22.27 -18.44 15.52
N ALA A 25 -21.72 -18.52 16.74
CA ALA A 25 -21.08 -17.45 17.48
C ALA A 25 -20.10 -16.59 16.66
N VAL A 26 -20.36 -15.28 16.63
CA VAL A 26 -19.39 -14.26 16.21
C VAL A 26 -18.27 -14.26 17.25
N SER A 27 -17.15 -14.91 16.93
CA SER A 27 -15.90 -14.74 17.67
C SER A 27 -15.49 -13.28 17.56
N ASN A 28 -15.52 -12.60 18.70
CA ASN A 28 -15.23 -11.19 18.84
C ASN A 28 -13.71 -10.96 18.72
N GLU A 29 -13.17 -11.08 17.51
CA GLU A 29 -11.80 -10.67 17.20
C GLU A 29 -11.75 -9.14 17.09
N PRO A 30 -10.76 -8.46 17.68
CA PRO A 30 -10.82 -7.02 17.86
C PRO A 30 -10.68 -6.31 16.52
N PHE A 31 -11.79 -5.73 16.04
CA PHE A 31 -11.76 -4.67 15.04
C PHE A 31 -10.74 -3.60 15.49
N MET A 32 -9.92 -3.09 14.57
CA MET A 32 -9.08 -1.93 14.87
C MET A 32 -9.98 -0.82 15.39
N THR A 33 -9.77 -0.42 16.66
CA THR A 33 -10.56 0.63 17.28
C THR A 33 -10.22 1.95 16.58
N GLU A 34 -11.20 2.84 16.49
CA GLU A 34 -11.05 4.19 15.93
C GLU A 34 -9.84 4.95 16.55
N GLU A 35 -9.57 4.68 17.83
CA GLU A 35 -8.39 5.13 18.57
C GLU A 35 -7.05 4.64 17.99
N ARG A 36 -6.93 3.37 17.58
CA ARG A 36 -5.69 2.85 16.97
C ARG A 36 -5.44 3.46 15.60
N THR A 37 -6.49 3.64 14.80
CA THR A 37 -6.41 4.34 13.51
C THR A 37 -5.97 5.79 13.68
N LYS A 38 -6.50 6.48 14.69
CA LYS A 38 -6.10 7.86 15.03
C LYS A 38 -4.65 7.95 15.50
N ILE A 39 -4.21 7.02 16.33
CA ILE A 39 -2.81 6.94 16.80
C ILE A 39 -1.87 6.68 15.62
N ALA A 40 -2.19 5.73 14.73
CA ALA A 40 -1.37 5.43 13.56
C ALA A 40 -1.27 6.64 12.60
N ARG A 41 -2.38 7.34 12.37
CA ARG A 41 -2.41 8.60 11.62
C ARG A 41 -1.49 9.65 12.23
N GLN A 42 -1.65 9.92 13.52
CA GLN A 42 -0.84 10.90 14.23
C GLN A 42 0.65 10.53 14.22
N PHE A 43 0.97 9.24 14.34
CA PHE A 43 2.33 8.75 14.29
C PHE A 43 2.98 9.01 12.94
N ILE A 44 2.34 8.59 11.85
CA ILE A 44 2.85 8.79 10.48
C ILE A 44 3.00 10.27 10.16
N GLU A 45 1.99 11.09 10.50
CA GLU A 45 2.03 12.54 10.25
C GLU A 45 3.06 13.28 11.14
N ALA A 46 3.45 12.70 12.28
CA ALA A 46 4.48 13.28 13.15
C ALA A 46 5.91 13.01 12.65
N LEU A 47 6.14 11.94 11.88
CA LEU A 47 7.47 11.58 11.38
C LEU A 47 8.06 12.75 10.58
N PRO A 48 9.24 13.27 10.97
CA PRO A 48 9.86 14.40 10.27
C PRO A 48 10.05 14.16 8.77
N HIS A 49 10.35 12.91 8.39
CA HIS A 49 10.49 12.51 6.99
C HIS A 49 9.17 12.62 6.21
N CYS A 50 8.07 12.11 6.76
CA CYS A 50 6.74 12.22 6.15
C CYS A 50 6.30 13.68 6.02
N ARG A 51 6.58 14.52 7.04
CA ARG A 51 6.30 15.97 6.98
C ARG A 51 7.12 16.68 5.91
N ALA A 52 8.41 16.36 5.77
CA ALA A 52 9.28 16.96 4.76
C ALA A 52 8.80 16.62 3.33
N LEU A 53 8.25 15.43 3.12
CA LEU A 53 7.69 14.98 1.85
C LEU A 53 6.21 15.37 1.67
N GLY A 54 5.57 16.01 2.66
CA GLY A 54 4.16 16.42 2.59
C GLY A 54 3.16 15.26 2.61
N MET A 55 3.57 14.08 3.08
CA MET A 55 2.73 12.88 3.10
C MET A 55 1.53 13.06 4.02
N LYS A 56 0.37 12.57 3.58
CA LYS A 56 -0.89 12.56 4.33
C LYS A 56 -1.51 11.18 4.26
N LEU A 57 -1.81 10.60 5.42
CA LEU A 57 -2.53 9.35 5.48
C LEU A 57 -3.98 9.58 5.06
N ASP A 58 -4.54 8.72 4.22
CA ASP A 58 -5.95 8.78 3.83
C ASP A 58 -6.77 7.76 4.62
N SER A 59 -6.44 6.49 4.42
CA SER A 59 -7.10 5.36 5.02
C SER A 59 -6.05 4.38 5.55
N ILE A 60 -6.42 3.67 6.63
CA ILE A 60 -5.58 2.65 7.24
C ILE A 60 -6.45 1.66 8.00
N GLY A 61 -6.14 0.38 7.87
CA GLY A 61 -6.80 -0.68 8.63
C GLY A 61 -6.74 -2.03 7.95
N GLN A 62 -6.88 -3.10 8.74
CA GLN A 62 -7.03 -4.47 8.24
C GLN A 62 -5.90 -4.95 7.31
N GLY A 63 -4.68 -4.46 7.50
CA GLY A 63 -3.55 -4.83 6.64
C GLY A 63 -3.45 -3.98 5.37
N GLU A 64 -4.23 -2.90 5.26
CA GLU A 64 -4.18 -1.96 4.15
C GLU A 64 -3.88 -0.54 4.64
N ALA A 65 -3.32 0.28 3.74
CA ALA A 65 -3.11 1.70 3.94
C ALA A 65 -3.10 2.45 2.60
N GLU A 66 -3.51 3.71 2.65
CA GLU A 66 -3.41 4.66 1.54
C GLU A 66 -2.81 5.98 2.03
N ILE A 67 -1.77 6.45 1.34
CA ILE A 67 -1.05 7.69 1.66
C ILE A 67 -0.92 8.53 0.39
N PHE A 68 -1.21 9.82 0.49
CA PHE A 68 -1.01 10.80 -0.57
C PHE A 68 0.26 11.61 -0.35
N MET A 69 0.96 11.93 -1.43
CA MET A 69 2.08 12.87 -1.48
C MET A 69 1.75 13.95 -2.51
N PRO A 70 1.31 15.15 -2.07
CA PRO A 70 1.05 16.26 -2.97
C PRO A 70 2.31 16.66 -3.75
N TYR A 71 2.11 17.15 -4.96
CA TYR A 71 3.20 17.72 -5.75
C TYR A 71 3.87 18.89 -4.99
N SER A 72 5.20 18.93 -5.04
CA SER A 72 6.00 20.01 -4.47
C SER A 72 7.24 20.21 -5.32
N GLU A 73 7.57 21.47 -5.61
CA GLU A 73 8.76 21.82 -6.38
C GLU A 73 10.06 21.37 -5.69
N ALA A 74 10.04 21.30 -4.35
CA ALA A 74 11.17 20.81 -3.55
C ALA A 74 11.46 19.31 -3.75
N LEU A 75 10.53 18.58 -4.37
CA LEU A 75 10.63 17.14 -4.61
C LEU A 75 10.93 16.80 -6.08
N ILE A 76 11.11 17.81 -6.94
CA ILE A 76 11.46 17.61 -8.35
C ILE A 76 12.85 16.96 -8.43
N GLY A 77 12.95 15.90 -9.23
CA GLY A 77 14.23 15.24 -9.51
C GLY A 77 15.00 15.89 -10.65
N ASP A 78 14.32 16.09 -11.77
CA ASP A 78 14.86 16.78 -12.94
C ASP A 78 14.13 18.11 -13.14
N PRO A 79 14.81 19.26 -12.90
CA PRO A 79 14.22 20.59 -13.06
C PRO A 79 13.65 20.88 -14.45
N ASP A 80 14.21 20.28 -15.51
CA ASP A 80 13.79 20.56 -16.88
C ASP A 80 12.44 19.89 -17.20
N THR A 81 12.13 18.78 -16.55
CA THR A 81 10.88 18.03 -16.76
C THR A 81 9.82 18.30 -15.69
N GLY A 82 10.21 18.81 -14.52
CA GLY A 82 9.31 19.01 -13.38
C GLY A 82 8.80 17.69 -12.77
N VAL A 83 9.44 16.56 -13.08
CA VAL A 83 9.02 15.24 -12.58
C VAL A 83 9.51 15.04 -11.15
N ILE A 84 8.62 14.54 -10.29
CA ILE A 84 8.96 14.18 -8.90
C ILE A 84 10.05 13.11 -8.89
N HIS A 85 11.07 13.31 -8.05
CA HIS A 85 12.20 12.40 -7.93
C HIS A 85 11.74 11.00 -7.47
N GLY A 86 12.28 9.95 -8.11
CA GLY A 86 11.96 8.57 -7.75
C GLY A 86 12.18 8.29 -6.27
N GLY A 87 13.23 8.83 -5.64
CA GLY A 87 13.44 8.68 -4.20
C GLY A 87 12.26 9.15 -3.31
N ALA A 88 11.53 10.20 -3.71
CA ALA A 88 10.33 10.62 -2.97
C ALA A 88 9.17 9.63 -3.14
N VAL A 89 9.00 9.08 -4.36
CA VAL A 89 8.03 8.01 -4.64
C VAL A 89 8.38 6.74 -3.87
N SER A 90 9.66 6.36 -3.83
CA SER A 90 10.16 5.22 -3.07
C SER A 90 9.85 5.37 -1.58
N ALA A 91 10.12 6.54 -0.99
CA ALA A 91 9.83 6.83 0.40
C ALA A 91 8.33 6.78 0.71
N LEU A 92 7.49 7.28 -0.20
CA LEU A 92 6.03 7.18 -0.09
C LEU A 92 5.58 5.72 -0.05
N MET A 93 6.10 4.89 -0.96
CA MET A 93 5.74 3.48 -1.05
C MET A 93 6.21 2.67 0.17
N ASP A 94 7.43 2.91 0.66
CA ASP A 94 7.96 2.26 1.88
C ASP A 94 7.13 2.64 3.12
N THR A 95 6.83 3.93 3.28
CA THR A 95 5.99 4.42 4.39
C THR A 95 4.60 3.79 4.35
N CYS A 96 3.98 3.73 3.16
CA CYS A 96 2.66 3.14 2.99
C CYS A 96 2.68 1.63 3.26
N ALA A 97 3.73 0.93 2.83
CA ALA A 97 3.91 -0.48 3.13
C ALA A 97 4.01 -0.74 4.65
N GLY A 98 4.88 -0.01 5.35
CA GLY A 98 5.01 -0.11 6.81
C GLY A 98 3.68 0.18 7.53
N ALA A 99 2.94 1.20 7.09
CA ALA A 99 1.62 1.52 7.62
C ALA A 99 0.63 0.36 7.46
N SER A 100 0.62 -0.31 6.30
CA SER A 100 -0.22 -1.49 6.07
C SER A 100 0.12 -2.66 7.00
N VAL A 101 1.41 -2.86 7.31
CA VAL A 101 1.86 -3.90 8.26
C VAL A 101 1.43 -3.56 9.68
N MET A 102 1.62 -2.31 10.11
CA MET A 102 1.19 -1.84 11.43
C MET A 102 -0.34 -1.89 11.61
N SER A 103 -1.10 -1.77 10.52
CA SER A 103 -2.57 -1.80 10.57
C SER A 103 -3.15 -3.22 10.60
N HIS A 104 -2.34 -4.24 10.35
CA HIS A 104 -2.78 -5.63 10.30
C HIS A 104 -3.15 -6.14 11.71
N PRO A 105 -4.30 -6.83 11.91
CA PRO A 105 -4.77 -7.23 13.25
C PRO A 105 -3.82 -8.12 14.04
N LYS A 106 -2.94 -8.86 13.35
CA LYS A 106 -1.94 -9.77 13.94
C LYS A 106 -0.58 -9.09 14.18
N SER A 107 -0.46 -7.80 13.91
CA SER A 107 0.80 -7.06 14.02
C SER A 107 0.94 -6.42 15.41
N GLY A 108 2.18 -6.39 15.90
CA GLY A 108 2.60 -5.66 17.08
C GLY A 108 2.80 -4.17 16.83
N PRO A 109 3.38 -3.45 17.81
CA PRO A 109 3.47 -1.99 17.75
C PRO A 109 4.52 -1.47 16.76
N ALA A 110 5.41 -2.32 16.24
CA ALA A 110 6.55 -1.91 15.43
C ALA A 110 6.79 -2.85 14.24
N THR A 111 7.38 -2.27 13.20
CA THR A 111 7.84 -2.98 12.00
C THR A 111 9.06 -2.27 11.44
N ALA A 112 9.90 -2.99 10.71
CA ALA A 112 11.04 -2.46 9.98
C ALA A 112 11.12 -3.10 8.60
N THR A 113 11.51 -2.31 7.59
CA THR A 113 11.72 -2.80 6.23
C THR A 113 12.90 -3.77 6.20
N ILE A 114 12.69 -4.98 5.67
CA ILE A 114 13.74 -5.97 5.38
C ILE A 114 14.22 -5.77 3.96
N ASP A 115 13.27 -5.74 3.02
CA ASP A 115 13.51 -5.46 1.61
C ASP A 115 12.31 -4.75 0.98
N LEU A 116 12.59 -3.95 -0.05
CA LEU A 116 11.58 -3.33 -0.89
C LEU A 116 12.14 -3.23 -2.30
N ARG A 117 11.47 -3.89 -3.25
CA ARG A 117 11.73 -3.77 -4.68
C ARG A 117 10.69 -2.85 -5.29
N ILE A 118 11.14 -1.86 -6.06
CA ILE A 118 10.27 -0.91 -6.77
C ILE A 118 10.58 -0.95 -8.26
N ASP A 119 9.53 -1.09 -9.06
CA ASP A 119 9.57 -1.05 -10.52
C ASP A 119 8.82 0.21 -11.00
N TYR A 120 9.55 1.15 -11.63
CA TYR A 120 8.98 2.37 -12.20
C TYR A 120 8.50 2.10 -13.63
N MET A 121 7.20 2.28 -13.88
CA MET A 121 6.61 2.02 -15.20
C MET A 121 6.53 3.28 -16.05
N ARG A 122 6.40 4.45 -15.43
CA ARG A 122 6.35 5.76 -16.10
C ARG A 122 6.70 6.89 -15.16
N ALA A 123 6.92 8.08 -15.72
CA ALA A 123 7.03 9.30 -14.94
C ALA A 123 5.67 9.68 -14.31
N ALA A 124 5.73 10.26 -13.11
CA ALA A 124 4.59 10.95 -12.52
C ALA A 124 4.31 12.24 -13.29
N LYS A 125 3.04 12.57 -13.51
CA LYS A 125 2.65 13.82 -14.16
C LYS A 125 3.04 15.02 -13.29
N PRO A 126 3.80 16.00 -13.81
CA PRO A 126 4.07 17.25 -13.09
C PRO A 126 2.77 17.92 -12.60
N GLY A 127 2.78 18.40 -11.36
CA GLY A 127 1.62 19.00 -10.70
C GLY A 127 0.60 18.01 -10.11
N ALA A 128 0.71 16.70 -10.37
CA ALA A 128 -0.21 15.71 -9.82
C ALA A 128 0.22 15.20 -8.44
N THR A 129 -0.76 14.96 -7.57
CA THR A 129 -0.57 14.23 -6.31
C THR A 129 -0.32 12.76 -6.61
N ILE A 130 0.64 12.15 -5.92
CA ILE A 130 0.90 10.70 -6.01
C ILE A 130 0.24 10.01 -4.82
N THR A 131 -0.60 9.02 -5.08
CA THR A 131 -1.26 8.17 -4.10
C THR A 131 -0.61 6.80 -4.09
N ALA A 132 -0.11 6.36 -2.93
CA ALA A 132 0.33 5.00 -2.71
C ALA A 132 -0.74 4.20 -1.96
N HIS A 133 -1.12 3.04 -2.50
CA HIS A 133 -1.98 2.06 -1.83
C HIS A 133 -1.18 0.78 -1.56
N ALA A 134 -1.18 0.33 -0.30
CA ALA A 134 -0.42 -0.81 0.16
C ALA A 134 -1.33 -1.88 0.78
N ILE A 135 -1.01 -3.15 0.52
CA ILE A 135 -1.72 -4.32 1.04
C ILE A 135 -0.70 -5.32 1.60
N CYS A 136 -0.77 -5.58 2.90
CA CYS A 136 -0.11 -6.70 3.58
C CYS A 136 -0.89 -7.99 3.30
N TYR A 137 -0.52 -8.70 2.23
CA TYR A 137 -1.28 -9.85 1.73
C TYR A 137 -0.91 -11.18 2.40
N HIS A 138 0.23 -11.25 3.08
CA HIS A 138 0.63 -12.44 3.81
C HIS A 138 1.50 -12.09 5.02
N MET A 139 1.34 -12.84 6.11
CA MET A 139 2.10 -12.63 7.34
C MET A 139 2.42 -13.95 8.01
N THR A 140 3.71 -14.15 8.26
CA THR A 140 4.27 -15.31 8.97
C THR A 140 4.39 -15.02 10.47
N ARG A 141 5.28 -15.74 11.17
CA ARG A 141 5.60 -15.45 12.58
C ARG A 141 6.41 -14.17 12.74
N SER A 142 7.29 -13.85 11.79
CA SER A 142 8.27 -12.77 11.93
C SER A 142 8.39 -11.85 10.72
N VAL A 143 7.67 -12.16 9.63
CA VAL A 143 7.76 -11.43 8.36
C VAL A 143 6.37 -11.19 7.77
N ALA A 144 6.09 -9.95 7.39
CA ALA A 144 4.96 -9.56 6.56
C ALA A 144 5.41 -9.32 5.12
N PHE A 145 4.56 -9.69 4.17
CA PHE A 145 4.75 -9.48 2.74
C PHE A 145 3.72 -8.49 2.24
N VAL A 146 4.20 -7.45 1.56
CA VAL A 146 3.40 -6.30 1.16
C VAL A 146 3.56 -6.07 -0.34
N ARG A 147 2.48 -5.64 -0.98
CA ARG A 147 2.51 -5.05 -2.32
C ARG A 147 1.99 -3.62 -2.27
N VAL A 148 2.55 -2.75 -3.09
CA VAL A 148 2.18 -1.34 -3.17
C VAL A 148 2.02 -0.91 -4.62
N SER A 149 1.06 -0.05 -4.89
CA SER A 149 0.94 0.67 -6.16
C SER A 149 0.94 2.17 -5.92
N ALA A 150 1.68 2.92 -6.73
CA ALA A 150 1.71 4.37 -6.71
C ALA A 150 1.07 4.93 -7.99
N ASN A 151 0.03 5.75 -7.85
CA ASN A 151 -0.77 6.29 -8.94
C ASN A 151 -0.84 7.82 -8.83
N ASP A 152 -0.90 8.52 -9.97
CA ASP A 152 -1.12 9.97 -10.00
C ASP A 152 -2.50 10.37 -10.56
N GLY A 153 -3.38 9.38 -10.77
CA GLY A 153 -4.74 9.55 -11.28
C GLY A 153 -4.84 9.91 -12.76
N THR A 154 -3.74 9.88 -13.52
CA THR A 154 -3.73 10.37 -14.92
C THR A 154 -3.75 9.26 -15.97
N SER A 155 -3.58 8.01 -15.54
CA SER A 155 -3.53 6.82 -16.38
C SER A 155 -3.87 5.59 -15.55
N ASP A 156 -4.36 4.53 -16.22
CA ASP A 156 -4.57 3.21 -15.63
C ASP A 156 -3.25 2.49 -15.30
N VAL A 157 -2.14 2.90 -15.93
CA VAL A 157 -0.82 2.39 -15.61
C VAL A 157 -0.28 3.16 -14.39
N PRO A 158 0.14 2.48 -13.30
CA PRO A 158 0.72 3.16 -12.14
C PRO A 158 2.05 3.83 -12.50
N VAL A 159 2.45 4.83 -11.71
CA VAL A 159 3.80 5.42 -11.77
C VAL A 159 4.83 4.36 -11.41
N ALA A 160 4.59 3.64 -10.31
CA ALA A 160 5.44 2.58 -9.83
C ALA A 160 4.63 1.51 -9.09
N ALA A 161 5.16 0.28 -9.07
CA ALA A 161 4.68 -0.78 -8.20
C ALA A 161 5.83 -1.33 -7.35
N ALA A 162 5.51 -1.85 -6.18
CA ALA A 162 6.50 -2.40 -5.27
C ALA A 162 6.02 -3.70 -4.61
N THR A 163 6.99 -4.53 -4.27
CA THR A 163 6.83 -5.66 -3.34
C THR A 163 7.91 -5.59 -2.29
N GLY A 164 7.58 -5.91 -1.05
CA GLY A 164 8.56 -5.88 0.03
C GLY A 164 8.23 -6.82 1.17
N ALA A 165 9.24 -7.04 2.01
CA ALA A 165 9.12 -7.79 3.25
C ALA A 165 9.48 -6.91 4.44
N PHE A 166 8.75 -7.10 5.53
CA PHE A 166 8.83 -6.29 6.74
C PHE A 166 8.88 -7.17 7.97
N THR A 167 9.62 -6.77 9.00
CA THR A 167 9.62 -7.47 10.29
C THR A 167 8.27 -7.36 10.96
N VAL A 168 7.88 -8.40 11.70
CA VAL A 168 6.66 -8.39 12.53
C VAL A 168 6.97 -9.05 13.86
N GLU A 169 6.58 -8.38 14.93
CA GLU A 169 6.40 -9.02 16.24
C GLU A 169 4.90 -9.24 16.42
N ARG A 170 4.47 -10.48 16.64
CA ARG A 170 3.05 -10.76 16.89
C ARG A 170 2.67 -10.40 18.32
N THR A 171 1.55 -9.72 18.48
CA THR A 171 0.90 -9.42 19.77
C THR A 171 0.23 -10.65 20.36
#